data_AF-A0A943SLQ8-F1
#
_entry.id   AF-A0A943SLQ8-F1
#
_cell.length_a   1.000
_cell.length_b   1.000
_cell.length_c   1.000
_cell.angle_alpha   90.00
_cell.angle_beta   90.00
_cell.angle_gamma   90.00
#
_symmetry.space_group_name_H-M   'P 1'
#
loop_
_entity.id
_entity.type
_entity.pdbx_description
1 polymer ?
#
loop_
_entity_poly.entity_id
_entity_poly.type
_entity_poly.pdbx_seq_one_letter_code
_entity_poly.pdbx_strand_id
1 'polypeptide(L)'
;VIDLGKDVDPQAVVQAAKEQNVRLVGLSALMTTTVVNMQATIELLKKQTDCKVMVGGAVLTQDYADEIGADFYSPDAMGSVSYAERVLGGAV
;
A
#
# COMPACT_ATOMS: atom_id res chain seq x y z
N VAL A 1 2.82 -10.21 -9.17
CA VAL A 1 1.83 -9.41 -8.40
C VAL A 1 0.92 -10.40 -7.70
N ILE A 2 0.65 -10.20 -6.41
CA ILE A 2 -0.28 -11.02 -5.62
C ILE A 2 -1.50 -10.14 -5.38
N ASP A 3 -2.66 -10.56 -5.89
CA ASP A 3 -3.92 -9.84 -5.69
C ASP A 3 -4.68 -10.48 -4.53
N LEU A 4 -4.92 -9.71 -3.47
CA LEU A 4 -5.71 -10.14 -2.31
C LEU A 4 -7.20 -9.80 -2.49
N GLY A 5 -7.56 -9.05 -3.52
CA GLY A 5 -8.93 -8.65 -3.83
C GLY A 5 -9.42 -7.47 -2.99
N LYS A 6 -10.73 -7.49 -2.68
CA LYS A 6 -11.45 -6.43 -1.97
C LYS A 6 -11.86 -6.90 -0.57
N ASP A 7 -12.10 -5.95 0.33
CA ASP A 7 -12.57 -6.22 1.70
C ASP A 7 -11.63 -7.17 2.48
N VAL A 8 -10.32 -7.00 2.28
CA VAL A 8 -9.27 -7.83 2.89
C VAL A 8 -8.98 -7.36 4.30
N ASP A 9 -8.95 -8.29 5.25
CA ASP A 9 -8.56 -7.99 6.63
C ASP A 9 -7.10 -7.51 6.70
N PRO A 10 -6.79 -6.44 7.47
CA PRO A 10 -5.42 -5.95 7.64
C PRO A 10 -4.41 -7.04 8.03
N GLN A 11 -4.79 -8.00 8.86
CA GLN A 11 -3.92 -9.12 9.25
C GLN A 11 -3.63 -10.06 8.07
N ALA A 12 -4.60 -10.29 7.20
CA ALA A 12 -4.39 -11.11 6.01
C ALA A 12 -3.38 -10.47 5.06
N VAL A 13 -3.38 -9.14 4.94
CA VAL A 13 -2.36 -8.40 4.16
C VAL A 13 -0.97 -8.58 4.77
N VAL A 14 -0.83 -8.43 6.08
CA VAL A 14 0.45 -8.63 6.79
C VAL A 14 0.95 -10.06 6.64
N GLN A 15 0.06 -11.04 6.80
CA GLN A 15 0.41 -12.45 6.69
C GLN A 15 0.91 -12.78 5.27
N ALA A 16 0.17 -12.34 4.25
CA ALA A 16 0.59 -12.51 2.85
C ALA A 16 1.94 -11.83 2.58
N ALA A 17 2.15 -10.63 3.12
CA ALA A 17 3.41 -9.91 2.97
C ALA A 17 4.60 -10.67 3.58
N LYS A 18 4.40 -11.29 4.76
CA LYS A 18 5.43 -12.11 5.42
C LYS A 18 5.68 -13.43 4.68
N GLU A 19 4.63 -14.20 4.43
CA GLU A 19 4.74 -15.54 3.82
C GLU A 19 5.41 -15.49 2.46
N GLN A 20 5.12 -14.45 1.68
CA GLN A 20 5.62 -14.31 0.32
C GLN A 20 6.84 -13.37 0.23
N ASN A 21 7.40 -12.94 1.37
CA ASN A 21 8.55 -12.03 1.45
C ASN A 21 8.39 -10.80 0.54
N VAL A 22 7.21 -10.17 0.60
CA VAL A 22 6.84 -9.05 -0.25
C VAL A 22 7.67 -7.82 0.11
N ARG A 23 8.26 -7.18 -0.90
CA ARG A 23 9.05 -5.93 -0.73
C ARG A 23 8.22 -4.66 -0.83
N LEU A 24 7.08 -4.72 -1.52
CA LEU A 24 6.20 -3.58 -1.77
C LEU A 24 4.74 -4.02 -1.72
N VAL A 25 3.95 -3.33 -0.89
CA VAL A 25 2.49 -3.49 -0.78
C VAL A 25 1.81 -2.27 -1.38
N GLY A 26 0.82 -2.49 -2.23
CA GLY A 26 -0.07 -1.45 -2.75
C GLY A 26 -1.44 -1.54 -2.09
N LEU A 27 -1.96 -0.42 -1.58
CA LEU A 27 -3.31 -0.33 -1.02
C LEU A 27 -4.13 0.70 -1.81
N SER A 28 -5.41 0.39 -2.05
CA SER A 28 -6.34 1.27 -2.77
C SER A 28 -7.58 1.55 -1.93
N ALA A 29 -8.07 2.79 -1.97
CA ALA A 29 -9.31 3.19 -1.33
C ALA A 29 -10.12 4.14 -2.23
N LEU A 30 -11.42 3.86 -2.36
CA LEU A 30 -12.36 4.65 -3.17
C LEU A 30 -13.45 5.33 -2.32
N MET A 31 -13.53 5.00 -1.04
CA MET A 31 -14.51 5.56 -0.10
C MET A 31 -13.81 6.04 1.17
N THR A 32 -14.32 7.09 1.80
CA THR A 32 -13.76 7.63 3.06
C THR A 32 -13.81 6.62 4.21
N THR A 33 -14.70 5.63 4.16
CA THR A 33 -14.73 4.52 5.13
C THR A 33 -13.56 3.55 4.93
N THR A 34 -13.13 3.30 3.69
CA THR A 34 -11.99 2.40 3.39
C THR A 34 -10.65 2.99 3.77
N VAL A 35 -10.60 4.31 3.93
CA VAL A 35 -9.41 5.06 4.33
C VAL A 35 -8.98 4.73 5.77
N VAL A 36 -9.92 4.55 6.70
CA VAL A 36 -9.63 4.15 8.09
C VAL A 36 -9.00 2.76 8.15
N ASN A 37 -9.52 1.81 7.37
CA ASN A 37 -8.96 0.46 7.29
C ASN A 37 -7.57 0.44 6.66
N MET A 38 -7.34 1.31 5.67
CA MET A 38 -6.01 1.50 5.07
C MET A 38 -5.00 1.92 6.15
N GLN A 39 -5.31 2.93 6.96
CA GLN A 39 -4.42 3.36 8.06
C GLN A 39 -4.06 2.20 8.99
N ALA A 40 -5.06 1.44 9.47
CA ALA A 40 -4.82 0.28 10.33
C ALA A 40 -3.90 -0.77 9.68
N THR A 41 -4.04 -0.97 8.37
CA THR A 41 -3.20 -1.90 7.59
C THR A 41 -1.76 -1.40 7.52
N ILE A 42 -1.54 -0.12 7.25
CA ILE A 42 -0.20 0.49 7.16
C ILE A 42 0.51 0.40 8.51
N GLU A 43 -0.19 0.71 9.60
CA GLU A 43 0.38 0.62 10.95
C GLU A 43 0.82 -0.81 11.28
N LEU A 44 0.03 -1.82 10.89
CA LEU A 44 0.37 -3.22 11.12
C LEU A 44 1.54 -3.69 10.27
N LEU A 45 1.59 -3.30 8.99
CA LEU A 45 2.71 -3.59 8.09
C LEU A 45 3.99 -3.00 8.66
N LYS A 46 4.01 -1.71 8.99
CA LYS A 46 5.21 -1.04 9.54
C LYS A 46 5.72 -1.65 10.85
N LYS A 47 4.84 -2.23 11.67
CA LYS A 47 5.23 -2.90 12.92
C LYS A 47 5.78 -4.30 12.72
N GLN A 48 5.44 -4.96 11.61
CA GLN A 48 5.62 -6.40 11.48
C GLN A 48 6.37 -6.84 10.21
N THR A 49 6.64 -5.93 9.28
CA THR A 49 7.33 -6.18 8.01
C THR A 49 8.23 -4.99 7.66
N ASP A 50 9.24 -5.25 6.84
CA ASP A 50 10.13 -4.22 6.28
C ASP A 50 9.69 -3.77 4.87
N CYS A 51 8.46 -4.12 4.46
CA CYS A 51 7.97 -3.81 3.12
C CYS A 51 7.65 -2.32 2.98
N LYS A 52 7.88 -1.77 1.79
CA LYS A 52 7.39 -0.45 1.42
C LYS A 52 5.89 -0.48 1.16
N VAL A 53 5.21 0.62 1.47
CA VAL A 53 3.77 0.78 1.26
C VAL A 53 3.53 1.93 0.30
N MET A 54 2.85 1.65 -0.81
CA MET A 54 2.28 2.69 -1.67
C MET A 54 0.76 2.69 -1.58
N VAL A 55 0.17 3.89 -1.64
CA VAL A 55 -1.28 4.08 -1.55
C VAL A 55 -1.82 4.87 -2.73
N GLY A 56 -3.08 4.64 -3.08
CA GLY A 56 -3.79 5.40 -4.10
C GLY A 56 -5.30 5.26 -4.00
N GLY A 57 -5.99 5.89 -4.94
CA GLY A 57 -7.45 5.83 -5.08
C GLY A 57 -8.13 7.19 -5.01
N ALA A 58 -9.38 7.25 -5.46
CA ALA A 58 -10.08 8.50 -5.80
C ALA A 58 -10.29 9.46 -4.62
N VAL A 59 -10.25 8.95 -3.38
CA VAL A 59 -10.47 9.75 -2.16
C VAL A 59 -9.17 10.06 -1.42
N LEU A 60 -8.02 9.65 -1.94
CA LEU A 60 -6.72 9.86 -1.31
C LEU A 60 -6.08 11.15 -1.82
N THR A 61 -5.38 11.82 -0.90
CA THR A 61 -4.52 12.98 -1.18
C THR A 61 -3.11 12.69 -0.65
N GLN A 62 -2.12 13.45 -1.13
CA GLN A 62 -0.75 13.36 -0.62
C GLN A 62 -0.70 13.61 0.89
N ASP A 63 -1.35 14.69 1.37
CA ASP A 63 -1.36 15.05 2.79
C ASP A 63 -1.89 13.92 3.67
N TYR A 64 -2.96 13.25 3.25
CA TYR A 64 -3.52 12.15 4.01
C TYR A 64 -2.63 10.90 3.97
N ALA A 65 -2.02 10.60 2.83
CA ALA A 65 -1.08 9.49 2.70
C ALA A 65 0.14 9.67 3.62
N ASP A 66 0.63 10.90 3.76
CA ASP A 66 1.72 11.26 4.65
C ASP A 66 1.28 11.12 6.13
N GLU A 67 0.06 11.55 6.47
CA GLU A 67 -0.52 11.43 7.81
C GLU A 67 -0.60 9.97 8.28
N ILE A 68 -1.07 9.06 7.43
CA ILE A 68 -1.16 7.62 7.75
C ILE A 68 0.18 6.89 7.61
N GLY A 69 1.22 7.60 7.16
CA GLY A 69 2.59 7.11 7.11
C GLY A 69 2.89 6.11 5.99
N ALA A 70 2.23 6.27 4.83
CA ALA A 70 2.60 5.57 3.59
C ALA A 70 3.99 6.01 3.10
N ASP A 71 4.71 5.16 2.37
CA ASP A 71 5.99 5.53 1.76
C ASP A 71 5.81 6.30 0.44
N PHE A 72 4.68 6.13 -0.23
CA PHE A 72 4.36 6.79 -1.49
C PHE A 72 2.86 6.89 -1.73
N TYR A 73 2.44 8.00 -2.33
CA TYR A 73 1.09 8.19 -2.86
C TYR A 73 1.16 8.35 -4.37
N SER A 74 0.22 7.70 -5.07
CA SER A 74 0.01 7.91 -6.49
C SER A 74 -1.44 8.32 -6.79
N PRO A 75 -1.66 9.41 -7.55
CA PRO A 75 -3.00 9.78 -8.00
C PRO A 75 -3.51 8.87 -9.13
N ASP A 76 -2.61 8.15 -9.81
CA ASP A 76 -2.94 7.28 -10.93
C ASP A 76 -2.15 5.95 -10.91
N ALA A 77 -2.50 5.05 -11.84
CA ALA A 77 -1.86 3.75 -11.94
C ALA A 77 -0.40 3.85 -12.43
N MET A 78 -0.08 4.83 -13.28
CA MET A 78 1.25 4.97 -13.88
C MET A 78 2.28 5.40 -12.84
N GLY A 79 1.95 6.32 -11.94
CA GLY A 79 2.83 6.71 -10.84
C GLY A 79 3.13 5.53 -9.90
N SER A 80 2.16 4.63 -9.69
CA SER A 80 2.36 3.40 -8.92
C SER A 80 3.34 2.44 -9.60
N VAL A 81 3.25 2.31 -10.93
CA VAL A 81 4.21 1.51 -11.72
C VAL A 81 5.61 2.08 -11.62
N SER A 82 5.79 3.38 -11.85
CA SER A 82 7.10 4.03 -11.77
C SER A 82 7.73 3.92 -10.37
N TYR A 83 6.91 4.01 -9.32
CA TYR A 83 7.39 3.80 -7.96
C TYR A 83 7.78 2.34 -7.70
N ALA A 84 6.97 1.38 -8.18
CA ALA A 84 7.28 -0.03 -8.05
C ALA A 84 8.59 -0.41 -8.75
N GLU A 85 8.85 0.13 -9.94
CA GLU A 85 10.12 -0.05 -10.66
C GLU A 85 11.30 0.47 -9.84
N ARG A 86 11.18 1.69 -9.28
CA ARG A 86 12.21 2.29 -8.42
C ARG A 86 12.51 1.46 -7.17
N VAL A 87 11.48 0.94 -6.51
CA VAL A 87 11.63 0.16 -5.26
C VAL A 87 12.15 -1.25 -5.53
N LEU A 88 11.67 -1.90 -6.60
CA LEU A 88 11.99 -3.29 -6.88
C LEU A 88 13.27 -3.47 -7.69
N GLY A 89 13.84 -2.39 -8.21
CA GLY A 89 15.05 -2.40 -9.04
C GLY A 89 14.75 -2.76 -10.50
N GLY A 90 13.55 -2.47 -10.99
CA GLY A 90 13.23 -2.54 -12.41
C GLY A 90 14.05 -1.47 -13.13
N ALA A 91 14.97 -1.92 -13.99
CA ALA A 91 15.87 -1.05 -14.73
C ALA A 91 15.09 0.05 -15.48
N VAL A 92 15.49 1.30 -15.26
CA VAL A 92 15.42 2.37 -16.26
C VAL A 92 16.84 2.62 -16.73
#